data_AF-A0A821T9W6-F1
#
_entry.id   AF-A0A821T9W6-F1
#
_cell.length_a   1.000
_cell.length_b   1.000
_cell.length_c   1.000
_cell.angle_alpha   90.00
_cell.angle_beta   90.00
_cell.angle_gamma   90.00
#
_symmetry.space_group_name_H-M   'P 1'
#
loop_
_entity.id
_entity.type
_entity.pdbx_description
1 polymer ?
#
loop_
_entity_poly.entity_id
_entity_poly.type
_entity_poly.pdbx_seq_one_letter_code
_entity_poly.pdbx_strand_id
1 'polypeptide(L)'
;MQRIVEPIENEELFAFCDSEFGMDDELLTKIMYDERGNPFHFDLTSGRVCRLHVLHRNSNRNFLQKGDAIIFNFHHALFDFPSMLVFQRDLDRAYKTGQLELDDENELRYLDYSITEREMPMSMANAFWLETLRDYAIDRPLSLPFDRYRVSNEQRTGRGISVSFTFGSDISSAFLKYAVM
;
A
#
# COMPACT_ATOMS: atom_id res chain seq x y z
N MET A 1 25.15 -19.49 -0.70
CA MET A 1 25.84 -18.19 -0.82
C MET A 1 25.19 -17.46 -1.98
N GLN A 2 24.14 -16.68 -1.72
CA GLN A 2 23.40 -15.96 -2.75
C GLN A 2 23.99 -14.55 -2.84
N ARG A 3 24.55 -14.24 -4.01
CA ARG A 3 25.07 -12.93 -4.37
C ARG A 3 23.86 -11.99 -4.48
N ILE A 4 23.89 -10.86 -3.77
CA ILE A 4 22.93 -9.77 -3.96
C ILE A 4 23.05 -9.36 -5.42
N VAL A 5 21.97 -9.52 -6.17
CA VAL A 5 21.87 -9.05 -7.55
C VAL A 5 21.97 -7.53 -7.47
N GLU A 6 22.94 -6.93 -8.16
CA GLU A 6 23.01 -5.48 -8.25
C GLU A 6 21.68 -4.96 -8.82
N PRO A 7 21.08 -3.92 -8.23
CA PRO A 7 19.79 -3.41 -8.68
C PRO A 7 19.88 -3.11 -10.17
N ILE A 8 18.89 -3.58 -10.93
CA ILE A 8 18.74 -3.17 -12.33
C ILE A 8 18.56 -1.65 -12.28
N GLU A 9 19.52 -0.91 -12.85
CA GLU A 9 19.63 0.56 -12.87
C GLU A 9 18.51 1.20 -13.70
N ASN A 10 17.25 0.96 -13.35
CA ASN A 10 16.14 1.78 -13.79
C ASN A 10 15.65 2.61 -12.59
N GLU A 11 16.54 3.49 -12.12
CA GLU A 11 16.29 4.41 -11.01
C GLU A 11 15.09 5.35 -11.25
N GLU A 12 14.56 5.39 -12.48
CA GLU A 12 13.41 6.21 -12.85
C GLU A 12 12.08 5.65 -12.29
N LEU A 13 11.93 4.33 -12.21
CA LEU A 13 10.65 3.69 -11.86
C LEU A 13 10.58 3.18 -10.41
N PHE A 14 11.74 2.90 -9.80
CA PHE A 14 11.81 2.42 -8.42
C PHE A 14 12.93 3.12 -7.66
N ALA A 15 12.64 3.49 -6.42
CA ALA A 15 13.65 4.02 -5.50
C ALA A 15 14.20 2.91 -4.62
N PHE A 16 15.51 2.68 -4.68
CA PHE A 16 16.23 1.84 -3.72
C PHE A 16 16.92 2.72 -2.68
N CYS A 17 16.75 2.42 -1.41
CA CYS A 17 17.40 3.12 -0.31
C CYS A 17 18.00 2.14 0.68
N ASP A 18 19.16 2.52 1.22
CA ASP A 18 19.94 1.73 2.16
C ASP A 18 20.35 2.67 3.31
N SER A 19 19.88 2.36 4.52
CA SER A 19 20.18 3.15 5.71
C SER A 19 20.67 2.29 6.86
N GLU A 20 21.46 2.90 7.75
CA GLU A 20 21.85 2.32 9.03
C GLU A 20 21.11 3.03 10.16
N PHE A 21 20.61 2.27 11.14
CA PHE A 21 20.00 2.84 12.35
C PHE A 21 20.66 2.41 13.66
N GLY A 22 21.55 1.41 13.63
CA GLY A 22 22.31 1.04 14.83
C GLY A 22 21.42 0.51 15.97
N MET A 23 21.61 1.08 17.16
CA MET A 23 20.75 0.86 18.33
C MET A 23 19.82 2.06 18.61
N ASP A 24 19.65 2.94 17.63
CA ASP A 24 18.85 4.14 17.75
C ASP A 24 17.39 3.87 17.35
N ASP A 25 16.58 3.51 18.35
CA ASP A 25 15.15 3.26 18.16
C ASP A 25 14.37 4.54 17.78
N GLU A 26 14.88 5.73 18.13
CA GLU A 26 14.28 7.01 17.71
C GLU A 26 14.50 7.25 16.21
N LEU A 27 15.71 6.94 15.72
CA LEU A 27 16.02 6.99 14.29
C LEU A 27 15.18 5.99 13.51
N LEU A 28 15.04 4.75 13.98
CA LEU A 28 14.16 3.76 13.36
C LEU A 28 12.71 4.28 13.28
N THR A 29 12.21 4.86 14.38
CA THR A 29 10.85 5.44 14.43
C THR A 29 10.69 6.59 13.43
N LYS A 30 11.70 7.46 13.32
CA LYS A 30 11.71 8.57 12.36
C LYS A 30 11.68 8.06 10.92
N ILE A 31 12.48 7.05 10.60
CA ILE A 31 12.49 6.41 9.27
C ILE A 31 11.11 5.80 8.97
N MET A 32 10.51 5.08 9.92
CA MET A 32 9.16 4.51 9.74
C MET A 32 8.11 5.59 9.48
N TYR A 33 8.19 6.71 10.19
CA TYR A 33 7.24 7.83 10.01
C TYR A 33 7.40 8.48 8.64
N ASP A 34 8.63 8.69 8.20
CA ASP A 34 8.96 9.23 6.89
C ASP A 34 8.49 8.30 5.76
N GLU A 35 8.80 7.01 5.83
CA GLU A 35 8.34 6.02 4.83
C GLU A 35 6.81 5.95 4.72
N ARG A 36 6.08 6.11 5.82
CA ARG A 36 4.61 6.08 5.81
C ARG A 36 3.96 7.35 5.29
N GLY A 37 4.59 8.51 5.49
CA GLY A 37 3.91 9.79 5.42
C GLY A 37 4.48 10.80 4.44
N ASN A 38 5.69 10.56 3.90
CA ASN A 38 6.36 11.52 3.03
C ASN A 38 5.81 11.43 1.59
N PRO A 39 5.07 12.45 1.12
CA PRO A 39 4.49 12.41 -0.22
C PRO A 39 5.55 12.52 -1.32
N PHE A 40 6.77 12.98 -1.02
CA PHE A 40 7.84 13.16 -2.01
C PHE A 40 8.55 11.84 -2.37
N HIS A 41 8.26 10.75 -1.66
CA HIS A 41 8.78 9.42 -2.01
C HIS A 41 8.23 8.92 -3.35
N PHE A 42 7.05 9.40 -3.75
CA PHE A 42 6.40 8.99 -4.98
C PHE A 42 6.26 10.16 -5.94
N ASP A 43 6.34 9.85 -7.23
CA ASP A 43 6.01 10.77 -8.30
C ASP A 43 5.25 10.01 -9.38
N LEU A 44 3.93 10.18 -9.38
CA LEU A 44 3.04 9.51 -10.31
C LEU A 44 3.24 9.99 -11.75
N THR A 45 3.81 11.19 -11.94
CA THR A 45 4.02 11.75 -13.28
C THR A 45 5.20 11.11 -13.99
N SER A 46 6.24 10.72 -13.24
CA SER A 46 7.39 9.96 -13.75
C SER A 46 7.23 8.44 -13.62
N GLY A 47 6.17 7.96 -12.96
CA GLY A 47 5.94 6.54 -12.74
C GLY A 47 6.73 5.96 -11.56
N ARG A 48 7.35 6.80 -10.73
CA ARG A 48 8.03 6.39 -9.50
C ARG A 48 7.02 6.10 -8.40
N VAL A 49 6.49 4.88 -8.41
CA VAL A 49 5.39 4.43 -7.53
C VAL A 49 5.76 3.25 -6.63
N CYS A 50 7.00 2.76 -6.72
CA CYS A 50 7.55 1.70 -5.89
C CYS A 50 8.84 2.16 -5.22
N ARG A 51 9.01 1.79 -3.96
CA ARG A 51 10.20 2.09 -3.17
C ARG A 51 10.55 0.90 -2.28
N LEU A 52 11.84 0.58 -2.26
CA LEU A 52 12.44 -0.43 -1.43
C LEU A 52 13.47 0.22 -0.50
N HIS A 53 13.32 0.02 0.81
CA HIS A 53 14.25 0.53 1.79
C HIS A 53 14.79 -0.63 2.64
N VAL A 54 16.11 -0.85 2.57
CA VAL A 54 16.81 -1.79 3.42
C VAL A 54 17.39 -1.03 4.62
N LEU A 55 17.05 -1.49 5.82
CA LEU A 55 17.51 -0.93 7.08
C LEU A 55 18.44 -1.90 7.78
N HIS A 56 19.68 -1.46 7.99
CA HIS A 56 20.70 -2.23 8.69
C HIS A 56 20.82 -1.79 10.14
N ARG A 57 20.75 -2.76 11.04
CA ARG A 57 21.00 -2.55 12.47
C ARG A 57 22.50 -2.44 12.77
N ASN A 58 23.35 -3.01 11.93
CA ASN A 58 24.81 -3.00 12.09
C ASN A 58 25.48 -2.64 10.76
N SER A 59 26.74 -2.23 10.81
CA SER A 59 27.51 -1.74 9.65
C SER A 59 27.90 -2.82 8.63
N ASN A 60 27.56 -4.10 8.86
CA ASN A 60 27.85 -5.17 7.92
C ASN A 60 26.75 -5.27 6.86
N ARG A 61 26.93 -4.56 5.76
CA ARG A 61 25.97 -4.47 4.65
C ARG A 61 26.04 -5.62 3.65
N ASN A 62 26.94 -6.58 3.85
CA ASN A 62 27.14 -7.66 2.87
C ASN A 62 25.97 -8.66 2.86
N PHE A 63 25.30 -8.84 4.00
CA PHE A 63 24.17 -9.74 4.16
C PHE A 63 23.19 -9.21 5.20
N LEU A 64 21.90 -9.41 4.96
CA LEU A 64 20.87 -9.17 5.96
C LEU A 64 21.09 -10.05 7.18
N GLN A 65 20.98 -9.44 8.35
CA GLN A 65 21.17 -10.04 9.66
C GLN A 65 19.89 -9.94 10.48
N LYS A 66 19.87 -10.68 11.59
CA LYS A 66 18.78 -10.59 12.56
C LYS A 66 18.74 -9.17 13.14
N GLY A 67 17.61 -8.49 12.94
CA GLY A 67 17.41 -7.12 13.40
C GLY A 67 17.39 -6.09 12.27
N ASP A 68 17.82 -6.48 11.07
CA ASP A 68 17.61 -5.68 9.87
C ASP A 68 16.14 -5.74 9.44
N ALA A 69 15.72 -4.75 8.66
CA ALA A 69 14.37 -4.67 8.13
C ALA A 69 14.38 -4.35 6.63
N ILE A 70 13.37 -4.86 5.93
CA ILE A 70 13.10 -4.49 4.54
C ILE A 70 11.72 -3.85 4.52
N ILE A 71 11.62 -2.68 3.92
CA ILE A 71 10.36 -1.95 3.74
C ILE A 71 10.05 -1.93 2.25
N PHE A 72 8.91 -2.54 1.90
CA PHE A 72 8.29 -2.38 0.59
C PHE A 72 7.21 -1.32 0.70
N ASN A 73 7.32 -0.28 -0.13
CA ASN A 73 6.40 0.83 -0.13
C ASN A 73 5.86 1.05 -1.54
N PHE A 74 4.55 0.94 -1.68
CA PHE A 74 3.85 1.03 -2.95
C PHE A 74 2.83 2.16 -2.88
N HIS A 75 2.77 2.98 -3.93
CA HIS A 75 1.68 3.93 -4.06
C HIS A 75 0.38 3.20 -4.41
N HIS A 76 -0.70 3.48 -3.67
CA HIS A 76 -1.97 2.74 -3.77
C HIS A 76 -2.68 2.90 -5.13
N ALA A 77 -2.25 3.85 -5.96
CA ALA A 77 -2.73 4.00 -7.34
C ALA A 77 -2.33 2.84 -8.27
N LEU A 78 -1.26 2.10 -7.94
CA LEU A 78 -0.80 0.93 -8.70
C LEU A 78 -1.11 -0.39 -7.97
N PHE A 79 -1.13 -0.36 -6.64
CA PHE A 79 -1.08 -1.56 -5.82
C PHE A 79 -2.22 -1.56 -4.79
N ASP A 80 -2.92 -2.68 -4.65
CA ASP A 80 -4.01 -2.83 -3.70
C ASP A 80 -3.71 -3.92 -2.65
N PHE A 81 -4.63 -4.09 -1.69
CA PHE A 81 -4.44 -5.06 -0.62
C PHE A 81 -4.40 -6.52 -1.14
N PRO A 82 -5.28 -6.97 -2.06
CA PRO A 82 -5.13 -8.27 -2.71
C PRO A 82 -3.79 -8.48 -3.41
N SER A 83 -3.25 -7.46 -4.10
CA SER A 83 -1.94 -7.51 -4.76
C SER A 83 -0.81 -7.84 -3.79
N MET A 84 -0.94 -7.46 -2.50
CA MET A 84 0.04 -7.80 -1.46
C MET A 84 0.22 -9.31 -1.30
N LEU A 85 -0.87 -10.09 -1.42
CA LEU A 85 -0.81 -11.55 -1.29
C LEU A 85 -0.06 -12.18 -2.46
N VAL A 86 -0.29 -11.68 -3.67
CA VAL A 86 0.40 -12.11 -4.89
C VAL A 86 1.89 -11.78 -4.80
N PHE A 87 2.21 -10.52 -4.46
CA PHE A 87 3.58 -10.07 -4.25
C PHE A 87 4.33 -10.90 -3.21
N GLN A 88 3.73 -11.16 -2.04
CA GLN A 88 4.37 -11.94 -0.98
C GLN A 88 4.65 -13.37 -1.44
N ARG A 89 3.69 -14.01 -2.10
CA ARG A 89 3.84 -15.37 -2.64
C ARG A 89 5.01 -15.42 -3.64
N ASP A 90 5.08 -14.45 -4.53
CA ASP A 90 6.07 -14.43 -5.61
C ASP A 90 7.46 -14.07 -5.08
N LEU A 91 7.54 -13.16 -4.11
CA LEU A 91 8.77 -12.84 -3.38
C LEU A 91 9.32 -14.07 -2.65
N ASP A 92 8.46 -14.78 -1.90
CA ASP A 92 8.85 -16.00 -1.18
C ASP A 92 9.38 -17.07 -2.13
N ARG A 93 8.74 -17.25 -3.28
CA ARG A 93 9.16 -18.21 -4.30
C ARG A 93 10.50 -17.79 -4.91
N ALA A 94 10.61 -16.56 -5.39
CA ALA A 94 11.83 -16.04 -5.98
C ALA A 94 13.02 -16.18 -5.03
N TYR A 95 12.81 -15.92 -3.73
CA TYR A 95 13.85 -16.08 -2.73
C TYR A 95 14.27 -17.55 -2.55
N LYS A 96 13.31 -18.48 -2.49
CA LYS A 96 13.57 -19.92 -2.27
C LYS A 96 14.16 -20.64 -3.48
N THR A 97 13.69 -20.30 -4.68
CA THR A 97 14.02 -21.06 -5.90
C THR A 97 14.95 -20.29 -6.85
N GLY A 98 15.11 -18.98 -6.65
CA GLY A 98 15.80 -18.10 -7.60
C GLY A 98 14.99 -17.84 -8.88
N GLN A 99 13.70 -18.20 -8.91
CA GLN A 99 12.84 -18.10 -10.08
C GLN A 99 11.50 -17.49 -9.69
N LEU A 100 11.06 -16.48 -10.44
CA LEU A 100 9.65 -16.08 -10.50
C LEU A 100 8.88 -17.10 -11.35
N GLU A 101 7.56 -17.18 -11.22
CA GLU A 101 6.79 -17.80 -12.30
C GLU A 101 7.11 -17.03 -13.58
N LEU A 102 7.48 -17.77 -14.62
CA LEU A 102 7.67 -17.16 -15.93
C LEU A 102 6.30 -16.69 -16.38
N ASP A 103 6.21 -15.42 -16.77
CA ASP A 103 5.05 -14.89 -17.48
C ASP A 103 4.72 -15.87 -18.62
N ASP A 104 3.58 -16.57 -18.53
CA ASP A 104 2.98 -17.13 -19.71
C ASP A 104 2.57 -15.93 -20.59
N GLU A 105 3.01 -15.88 -21.84
CA GLU A 105 2.62 -14.79 -22.75
C GLU A 105 1.09 -14.72 -22.94
N ASN A 106 0.36 -15.77 -22.56
CA ASN A 106 -1.09 -15.82 -22.56
C ASN A 106 -1.75 -15.35 -21.24
N GLU A 107 -0.97 -15.00 -20.21
CA GLU A 107 -1.52 -14.47 -18.95
C GLU A 107 -1.90 -12.99 -19.10
N LEU A 108 -3.11 -12.66 -18.64
CA LEU A 108 -3.62 -11.30 -18.63
C LEU A 108 -2.80 -10.44 -17.65
N ARG A 109 -2.30 -9.30 -18.14
CA ARG A 109 -1.58 -8.32 -17.32
C ARG A 109 -2.51 -7.20 -16.90
N TYR A 110 -2.05 -6.40 -15.94
CA TYR A 110 -2.79 -5.22 -15.48
C TYR A 110 -3.13 -4.24 -16.63
N LEU A 111 -2.23 -4.09 -17.61
CA LEU A 111 -2.46 -3.23 -18.77
C LEU A 111 -3.59 -3.76 -19.65
N ASP A 112 -3.66 -5.08 -19.88
CA ASP A 112 -4.72 -5.71 -20.67
C ASP A 112 -6.07 -5.52 -19.99
N TYR A 113 -6.12 -5.68 -18.67
CA TYR A 113 -7.30 -5.40 -17.86
C TYR A 113 -7.71 -3.93 -17.99
N SER A 114 -6.78 -2.98 -17.87
CA SER A 114 -7.05 -1.54 -17.93
C SER A 114 -7.61 -1.09 -19.29
N ILE A 115 -7.10 -1.67 -20.38
CA ILE A 115 -7.64 -1.42 -21.74
C ILE A 115 -9.06 -1.97 -21.83
N THR A 116 -9.26 -3.20 -21.38
CA THR A 116 -10.57 -3.86 -21.42
C THR A 116 -11.61 -3.11 -20.58
N GLU A 117 -11.26 -2.70 -19.35
CA GLU A 117 -12.11 -1.92 -18.46
C GLU A 117 -12.55 -0.60 -19.09
N ARG A 118 -11.64 0.09 -19.79
CA ARG A 118 -11.96 1.36 -20.48
C ARG A 118 -13.02 1.21 -21.55
N GLU A 119 -13.13 0.03 -22.16
CA GLU A 119 -14.11 -0.27 -23.21
C GLU A 119 -15.43 -0.83 -22.66
N MET A 120 -15.50 -1.15 -21.36
CA MET A 120 -16.70 -1.73 -20.77
C MET A 120 -17.87 -0.74 -20.77
N PRO A 121 -19.09 -1.18 -21.18
CA PRO A 121 -20.26 -0.34 -21.14
C PRO A 121 -20.74 -0.11 -19.70
N MET A 122 -20.48 1.09 -19.16
CA MET A 122 -20.83 1.45 -17.77
C MET A 122 -22.21 2.10 -17.59
N SER A 123 -23.04 2.16 -18.64
CA SER A 123 -24.30 2.93 -18.63
C SER A 123 -25.29 2.48 -17.55
N MET A 124 -25.45 1.17 -17.36
CA MET A 124 -26.34 0.63 -16.33
C MET A 124 -25.84 0.92 -14.92
N ALA A 125 -24.53 0.74 -14.67
CA ALA A 125 -23.92 1.05 -13.38
C ALA A 125 -24.03 2.55 -13.06
N ASN A 126 -23.79 3.41 -14.06
CA ASN A 126 -23.91 4.85 -13.91
C ASN A 126 -25.34 5.27 -13.58
N ALA A 127 -26.33 4.73 -14.30
CA ALA A 127 -27.74 5.01 -14.03
C ALA A 127 -28.14 4.57 -12.61
N PHE A 128 -27.70 3.38 -12.19
CA PHE A 128 -27.93 2.87 -10.85
C PHE A 128 -27.36 3.81 -9.77
N TRP A 129 -26.11 4.25 -9.89
CA TRP A 129 -25.49 5.11 -8.88
C TRP A 129 -26.06 6.51 -8.85
N LEU A 130 -26.40 7.08 -10.01
CA LEU A 130 -27.10 8.37 -10.08
C LEU A 130 -28.47 8.30 -9.40
N GLU A 131 -29.20 7.21 -9.60
CA GLU A 131 -30.49 7.02 -8.92
C GLU A 131 -30.31 6.83 -7.41
N THR A 132 -29.40 5.93 -7.02
CA THR A 132 -29.15 5.58 -5.62
C THR A 132 -28.72 6.79 -4.79
N LEU A 133 -27.96 7.71 -5.39
CA LEU A 133 -27.42 8.88 -4.72
C LEU A 133 -28.21 10.16 -5.04
N ARG A 134 -29.34 10.08 -5.75
CA ARG A 134 -30.10 11.24 -6.23
C ARG A 134 -30.43 12.23 -5.11
N ASP A 135 -30.91 11.71 -3.99
CA ASP A 135 -31.37 12.51 -2.84
C ASP A 135 -30.28 12.69 -1.78
N TYR A 136 -29.05 12.22 -2.06
CA TYR A 136 -27.92 12.39 -1.15
C TYR A 136 -27.34 13.81 -1.30
N ALA A 137 -27.43 14.61 -0.24
CA ALA A 137 -26.87 15.96 -0.20
C ALA A 137 -25.33 15.90 -0.09
N ILE A 138 -24.65 15.66 -1.21
CA ILE A 138 -23.17 15.55 -1.31
C ILE A 138 -22.48 16.82 -0.78
N ASP A 139 -23.13 17.96 -0.93
CA ASP A 139 -22.67 19.28 -0.49
C ASP A 139 -22.92 19.56 0.99
N ARG A 140 -23.72 18.72 1.66
CA ARG A 140 -24.02 18.86 3.09
C ARG A 140 -23.16 17.89 3.91
N PRO A 141 -22.07 18.36 4.55
CA PRO A 141 -21.27 17.49 5.41
C PRO A 141 -22.13 16.94 6.55
N LEU A 142 -21.87 15.70 6.95
CA LEU A 142 -22.48 15.10 8.13
C LEU A 142 -22.22 16.00 9.34
N SER A 143 -23.27 16.34 10.08
CA SER A 143 -23.20 17.15 11.30
C SER A 143 -22.73 16.31 12.48
N LEU A 144 -21.60 15.62 12.33
CA LEU A 144 -20.95 14.92 13.43
C LEU A 144 -20.22 15.96 14.31
N PRO A 145 -20.18 15.77 15.64
CA PRO A 145 -19.40 16.63 16.50
C PRO A 145 -17.91 16.47 16.14
N PHE A 146 -17.25 17.58 15.80
CA PHE A 146 -15.82 17.61 15.53
C PHE A 146 -15.11 18.33 16.68
N ASP A 147 -13.99 17.77 17.14
CA ASP A 147 -13.11 18.47 18.08
C ASP A 147 -12.41 19.67 17.43
N ARG A 148 -12.31 19.67 16.09
CA ARG A 148 -11.73 20.75 15.27
C ARG A 148 -12.58 20.96 14.02
N TYR A 149 -13.01 22.20 13.79
CA TYR A 149 -13.77 22.53 12.60
C TYR A 149 -12.92 22.42 11.33
N ARG A 150 -13.48 21.80 10.29
CA ARG A 150 -12.88 21.77 8.97
C ARG A 150 -13.12 23.11 8.28
N VAL A 151 -12.06 23.83 7.93
CA VAL A 151 -12.17 25.06 7.15
C VAL A 151 -12.44 24.66 5.69
N SER A 152 -13.42 25.31 5.04
CA SER A 152 -13.92 24.92 3.70
C SER A 152 -12.84 24.92 2.60
N ASN A 153 -11.74 25.64 2.81
CA ASN A 153 -10.67 25.83 1.83
C ASN A 153 -9.38 25.08 2.18
N GLU A 154 -9.39 24.25 3.23
CA GLU A 154 -8.22 23.45 3.57
C GLU A 154 -8.10 22.23 2.67
N GLN A 155 -6.96 22.12 2.00
CA GLN A 155 -6.57 20.88 1.34
C GLN A 155 -6.47 19.76 2.38
N ARG A 156 -6.88 18.55 1.98
CA ARG A 156 -6.74 17.36 2.83
C ARG A 156 -5.26 17.19 3.18
N THR A 157 -4.94 17.26 4.46
CA THR A 157 -3.54 17.16 4.95
C THR A 157 -3.00 15.73 4.92
N GLY A 158 -3.86 14.73 4.74
CA GLY A 158 -3.50 13.31 4.82
C GLY A 158 -3.20 12.80 6.24
N ARG A 159 -3.13 13.70 7.23
CA ARG A 159 -2.87 13.33 8.63
C ARG A 159 -4.06 12.61 9.25
N GLY A 160 -3.79 11.47 9.87
CA GLY A 160 -4.77 10.68 10.60
C GLY A 160 -4.12 9.96 11.77
N ILE A 161 -4.93 9.53 12.72
CA ILE A 161 -4.54 8.64 13.81
C ILE A 161 -5.34 7.35 13.68
N SER A 162 -4.71 6.22 13.98
CA SER A 162 -5.38 4.94 14.09
C SER A 162 -5.48 4.56 15.56
N VAL A 163 -6.64 4.04 15.97
CA VAL A 163 -6.88 3.50 17.29
C VAL A 163 -7.37 2.07 17.11
N SER A 164 -6.64 1.11 17.68
CA SER A 164 -6.97 -0.31 17.62
C SER A 164 -7.72 -0.74 18.88
N PHE A 165 -8.78 -1.53 18.70
CA PHE A 165 -9.52 -2.17 19.79
C PHE A 165 -9.95 -3.58 19.35
N THR A 166 -10.34 -4.41 20.30
CA THR A 166 -10.75 -5.80 20.05
C THR A 166 -12.09 -6.06 20.71
N PHE A 167 -13.01 -6.67 19.97
CA PHE A 167 -14.30 -7.10 20.52
C PHE A 167 -14.14 -8.32 21.42
N GLY A 168 -14.95 -8.41 22.47
CA GLY A 168 -15.06 -9.61 23.30
C GLY A 168 -15.54 -10.81 22.47
N SER A 169 -15.21 -12.02 22.93
CA SER A 169 -15.63 -13.26 22.26
C SER A 169 -17.15 -13.44 22.23
N ASP A 170 -17.84 -12.93 23.25
CA ASP A 170 -19.29 -12.86 23.38
C ASP A 170 -19.92 -11.99 22.28
N ILE A 171 -19.44 -10.75 22.11
CA ILE A 171 -19.91 -9.82 21.07
C ILE A 171 -19.58 -10.38 19.69
N SER A 172 -18.36 -10.89 19.50
CA SER A 172 -17.93 -11.47 18.22
C SER A 172 -18.83 -12.65 17.81
N SER A 173 -19.18 -13.52 18.77
CA SER A 173 -20.08 -14.65 18.54
C SER A 173 -21.51 -14.19 18.24
N ALA A 174 -21.98 -13.12 18.89
CA ALA A 174 -23.29 -12.55 18.63
C ALA A 174 -23.39 -11.99 17.20
N PHE A 175 -22.36 -11.27 16.71
CA PHE A 175 -22.31 -10.80 15.33
C PHE A 175 -22.36 -11.95 14.33
N LEU A 176 -21.58 -13.01 14.55
CA LEU A 176 -21.59 -14.18 13.68
C LEU A 176 -22.97 -14.82 13.62
N LYS A 177 -23.62 -15.03 14.77
CA LYS A 177 -24.98 -15.59 14.82
C LYS A 177 -26.00 -14.74 14.09
N TYR A 178 -25.96 -13.42 14.29
CA TYR A 178 -26.87 -12.50 13.61
C TYR A 178 -26.71 -12.53 12.08
N ALA A 179 -25.48 -12.66 11.58
CA ALA A 179 -25.21 -12.66 10.14
C ALA A 179 -25.70 -13.91 9.41
N VAL A 180 -25.96 -15.02 10.12
CA VAL A 180 -26.51 -16.27 9.53
C VAL A 180 -28.02 -16.44 9.73
N MET A 181 -28.67 -15.51 10.44
CA MET A 181 -30.14 -15.44 10.53
C MET A 181 -30.72 -14.78 9.29
#